data_AF-A0A0Q5QV87-F1
#
_entry.id   AF-A0A0Q5QV87-F1
#
_cell.length_a   1.000
_cell.length_b   1.000
_cell.length_c   1.000
_cell.angle_alpha   90.00
_cell.angle_beta   90.00
_cell.angle_gamma   90.00
#
_symmetry.space_group_name_H-M   'P 1'
#
loop_
_entity.id
_entity.type
_entity.pdbx_description
1 polymer ?
#
loop_
_entity_poly.entity_id
_entity_poly.type
_entity_poly.pdbx_seq_one_letter_code
_entity_poly.pdbx_strand_id
1 'polypeptide(L)'
;MALIDPIKNPLGTIRKQPTSFYRRLGRWWTATGSLVFVFASVLAVVHYGYGVPMYDKNNGQISDPTAVAAIIAMLGFGGLFVAMLGILILRTFRSHNPNGN
;
A
#
# COMPACT_ATOMS: atom_id res chain seq x y z
N MET A 1 49.76 30.92 -8.32
CA MET A 1 48.33 31.28 -8.23
C MET A 1 47.57 29.96 -8.13
N ALA A 2 47.22 29.54 -6.90
CA ALA A 2 46.62 28.23 -6.66
C ALA A 2 45.16 28.25 -7.08
N LEU A 3 44.81 27.41 -8.05
CA LEU A 3 43.43 27.15 -8.48
C LEU A 3 42.77 26.31 -7.39
N ILE A 4 41.95 26.93 -6.54
CA ILE A 4 41.13 26.20 -5.57
C ILE A 4 39.98 25.59 -6.37
N ASP A 5 40.05 24.28 -6.62
CA ASP A 5 38.95 23.53 -7.20
C ASP A 5 37.70 23.70 -6.34
N PRO A 6 36.54 24.04 -6.92
CA PRO A 6 35.32 24.19 -6.15
C PRO A 6 34.97 22.83 -5.53
N ILE A 7 34.98 22.80 -4.21
CA ILE A 7 34.51 21.71 -3.36
C ILE A 7 33.20 21.20 -3.96
N LYS A 8 33.25 20.02 -4.60
CA LYS A 8 32.07 19.29 -5.06
C LYS A 8 31.25 18.97 -3.81
N ASN A 9 30.27 19.83 -3.51
CA ASN A 9 29.35 19.65 -2.41
C ASN A 9 28.73 18.24 -2.51
N PRO A 10 29.07 17.29 -1.62
CA PRO A 10 28.45 15.97 -1.63
C PRO A 10 26.94 16.04 -1.35
N LEU A 11 26.48 17.17 -0.77
CA LEU A 11 25.07 17.51 -0.53
C LEU A 11 24.28 17.83 -1.80
N GLY A 12 24.93 18.21 -2.91
CA GLY A 12 24.26 18.36 -4.21
C GLY A 12 23.85 17.03 -4.84
N THR A 13 24.37 15.93 -4.30
CA THR A 13 24.09 14.54 -4.69
C THR A 13 23.01 13.90 -3.81
N ILE A 14 22.23 14.70 -3.07
CA ILE A 14 20.86 14.27 -2.67
C ILE A 14 20.02 14.32 -3.94
N ARG A 15 20.30 13.32 -4.76
CA ARG A 15 19.70 12.95 -6.02
C ARG A 15 18.21 13.14 -5.88
N LYS A 16 17.66 14.13 -6.60
CA LYS A 16 16.24 14.30 -6.85
C LYS A 16 15.67 12.91 -7.13
N GLN A 17 15.05 12.26 -6.14
CA GLN A 17 14.41 10.98 -6.38
C GLN A 17 13.36 11.26 -7.46
N PRO A 18 13.37 10.51 -8.57
CA PRO A 18 12.57 10.87 -9.72
C PRO A 18 11.11 10.88 -9.28
N THR A 19 10.46 12.03 -9.38
CA THR A 19 9.05 12.23 -9.01
C THR A 19 8.13 11.21 -9.70
N SER A 20 8.58 10.65 -10.83
CA SER A 20 7.95 9.52 -11.52
C SER A 20 7.97 8.21 -10.74
N PHE A 21 9.02 7.91 -9.97
CA PHE A 21 9.09 6.71 -9.12
C PHE A 21 8.03 6.75 -8.03
N TYR A 22 7.93 7.84 -7.27
CA TYR A 22 6.91 7.96 -6.21
C TYR A 22 5.49 7.99 -6.76
N ARG A 23 5.28 8.63 -7.91
CA ARG A 23 3.97 8.63 -8.58
C ARG A 23 3.60 7.22 -9.06
N ARG A 24 4.57 6.45 -9.56
CA ARG A 24 4.36 5.04 -9.92
C ARG A 24 4.10 4.19 -8.69
N LEU A 25 4.90 4.36 -7.63
CA LEU A 25 4.77 3.67 -6.36
C LEU A 25 3.39 3.93 -5.74
N GLY A 26 2.97 5.19 -5.61
CA GLY A 26 1.65 5.55 -5.09
C GLY A 26 0.51 4.87 -5.85
N ARG A 27 0.57 4.83 -7.20
CA ARG A 27 -0.42 4.11 -8.01
C ARG A 27 -0.45 2.61 -7.74
N TRP A 28 0.73 1.97 -7.66
CA TRP A 28 0.83 0.54 -7.34
C TRP A 28 0.28 0.25 -5.95
N TRP A 29 0.63 1.05 -4.95
CA TRP A 29 0.15 0.88 -3.57
C TRP A 29 -1.36 1.07 -3.48
N THR A 30 -1.92 2.08 -4.16
CA THR A 30 -3.37 2.24 -4.25
C THR A 30 -4.05 1.04 -4.90
N ALA A 31 -3.52 0.54 -6.02
CA ALA A 31 -4.08 -0.60 -6.73
C ALA A 31 -4.02 -1.89 -5.89
N THR A 32 -2.85 -2.20 -5.32
CA THR A 32 -2.64 -3.38 -4.48
C THR A 32 -3.52 -3.33 -3.23
N GLY A 33 -3.55 -2.21 -2.52
CA GLY A 33 -4.39 -2.07 -1.32
C GLY A 33 -5.88 -2.23 -1.63
N SER A 34 -6.36 -1.63 -2.73
CA SER A 34 -7.75 -1.76 -3.18
C SER A 34 -8.08 -3.21 -3.54
N LEU A 35 -7.17 -3.91 -4.22
CA LEU A 35 -7.36 -5.32 -4.59
C LEU A 35 -7.47 -6.21 -3.36
N VAL A 36 -6.61 -6.00 -2.35
CA VAL A 36 -6.66 -6.75 -1.08
C VAL A 36 -7.97 -6.49 -0.34
N PHE A 37 -8.44 -5.23 -0.30
CA PHE A 37 -9.72 -4.88 0.32
C PHE A 37 -10.91 -5.54 -0.37
N VAL A 38 -10.95 -5.52 -1.69
CA VAL A 38 -12.00 -6.20 -2.48
C VAL A 38 -11.95 -7.71 -2.23
N PHE A 39 -10.76 -8.31 -2.25
CA PHE A 39 -10.59 -9.73 -1.97
C PHE A 39 -11.09 -10.11 -0.57
N ALA A 40 -10.73 -9.36 0.47
CA ALA A 40 -11.21 -9.58 1.83
C ALA A 40 -12.74 -9.45 1.92
N SER A 41 -13.33 -8.50 1.20
CA SER A 41 -14.78 -8.30 1.13
C SER A 41 -15.48 -9.50 0.48
N VAL A 42 -14.91 -10.04 -0.61
CA VAL A 42 -15.42 -11.27 -1.25
C VAL A 42 -15.34 -12.45 -0.28
N LEU A 43 -14.22 -12.63 0.43
CA LEU A 43 -14.09 -13.68 1.45
C LEU A 43 -15.15 -13.55 2.56
N ALA A 44 -15.41 -12.32 3.02
CA ALA A 44 -16.45 -12.05 4.01
C ALA A 44 -17.83 -12.48 3.50
N VAL A 45 -18.19 -12.12 2.26
CA VAL A 45 -19.47 -12.48 1.66
C VAL A 45 -19.58 -13.98 1.44
N VAL A 46 -18.52 -14.64 0.98
CA VAL A 46 -18.51 -16.09 0.77
C VAL A 46 -18.68 -16.84 2.10
N HIS A 47 -17.96 -16.40 3.14
CA HIS A 47 -18.00 -17.07 4.44
C HIS A 47 -19.31 -16.81 5.18
N TYR A 48 -19.68 -15.54 5.37
CA TYR A 48 -20.85 -15.15 6.18
C TYR A 48 -22.17 -15.12 5.39
N GLY A 49 -22.11 -14.86 4.08
CA GLY A 49 -23.30 -14.79 3.22
C GLY A 49 -23.71 -16.15 2.65
N TYR A 50 -22.73 -16.99 2.28
CA TYR A 50 -22.99 -18.33 1.70
C TYR A 50 -22.67 -19.48 2.67
N GLY A 51 -22.18 -19.21 3.88
CA GLY A 51 -21.93 -20.22 4.90
C GLY A 51 -20.78 -21.17 4.59
N VAL A 52 -19.84 -20.76 3.73
CA VAL A 52 -18.70 -21.61 3.35
C VAL A 52 -17.72 -21.73 4.52
N PRO A 53 -17.50 -22.92 5.11
CA PRO A 53 -16.61 -23.07 6.25
C PRO A 53 -15.15 -22.83 5.84
N MET A 54 -14.40 -22.15 6.71
CA MET A 54 -12.94 -22.04 6.60
C MET A 54 -12.31 -23.03 7.57
N TYR A 55 -11.35 -23.80 7.08
CA TYR A 55 -10.68 -24.83 7.86
C TYR A 55 -9.31 -24.34 8.33
N ASP A 56 -8.98 -24.63 9.58
CA ASP A 56 -7.65 -24.38 10.11
C ASP A 56 -6.67 -25.38 9.48
N LYS A 57 -5.61 -24.86 8.86
CA LYS A 57 -4.58 -25.63 8.18
C LYS A 57 -3.85 -26.60 9.12
N ASN A 58 -3.78 -26.29 10.41
CA ASN A 58 -2.96 -27.03 11.36
C ASN A 58 -3.64 -28.31 11.88
N ASN A 59 -4.97 -28.29 12.00
CA ASN A 59 -5.74 -29.39 12.59
C ASN A 59 -6.85 -29.92 11.66
N GLY A 60 -7.11 -29.27 10.53
CA GLY A 60 -8.16 -29.64 9.58
C GLY A 60 -9.58 -29.42 10.09
N GLN A 61 -9.77 -28.81 11.26
CA GLN A 61 -11.08 -28.52 11.84
C GLN A 61 -11.61 -27.18 11.32
N ILE A 62 -12.92 -26.96 11.47
CA ILE A 62 -13.54 -25.68 11.15
C ILE A 62 -12.96 -24.62 12.08
N SER A 63 -12.47 -23.52 11.50
CA SER A 63 -11.91 -22.40 12.24
C SER A 63 -12.99 -21.70 13.06
N ASP A 64 -12.61 -21.19 14.23
CA ASP A 64 -13.49 -20.36 15.05
C ASP A 64 -13.96 -19.12 14.27
N PRO A 65 -15.28 -18.80 14.25
CA PRO A 65 -15.80 -17.67 13.49
C PRO A 65 -15.16 -16.33 13.85
N THR A 66 -14.73 -16.17 15.11
CA THR A 66 -14.07 -14.95 15.60
C THR A 66 -12.67 -14.80 15.01
N ALA A 67 -11.92 -15.91 14.95
CA ALA A 67 -10.59 -15.92 14.33
C ALA A 67 -10.68 -15.61 12.83
N VAL A 68 -11.66 -16.19 12.13
CA VAL A 68 -11.92 -15.91 10.72
C VAL A 68 -12.30 -14.44 10.51
N ALA A 69 -13.19 -13.91 11.35
CA ALA A 69 -13.59 -12.49 11.31
C ALA A 69 -12.39 -11.57 11.47
N ALA A 70 -11.52 -11.86 12.44
CA ALA A 70 -10.34 -11.07 12.73
C ALA A 70 -9.35 -11.07 11.56
N ILE A 71 -9.12 -12.22 10.92
CA ILE A 71 -8.23 -12.32 9.76
C ILE A 71 -8.80 -11.55 8.57
N ILE A 72 -10.08 -11.73 8.26
CA ILE A 72 -10.75 -11.02 7.15
C ILE A 72 -10.74 -9.51 7.41
N ALA A 73 -11.04 -9.08 8.63
CA ALA A 73 -10.98 -7.68 9.02
C ALA A 73 -9.55 -7.12 8.89
N MET A 74 -8.54 -7.85 9.37
CA MET A 74 -7.14 -7.43 9.26
C MET A 74 -6.71 -7.28 7.81
N LEU A 75 -7.10 -8.21 6.93
CA LEU A 75 -6.85 -8.11 5.49
C LEU A 75 -7.58 -6.91 4.87
N GLY A 76 -8.85 -6.72 5.20
CA GLY A 76 -9.64 -5.59 4.72
C GLY A 76 -9.04 -4.25 5.14
N PHE A 77 -8.85 -4.04 6.45
CA PHE A 77 -8.25 -2.82 6.98
C PHE A 77 -6.82 -2.62 6.50
N GLY A 78 -6.01 -3.67 6.41
CA GLY A 78 -4.65 -3.62 5.87
C GLY A 78 -4.64 -3.17 4.40
N GLY A 79 -5.51 -3.75 3.58
CA GLY A 79 -5.68 -3.34 2.17
C GLY A 79 -6.12 -1.88 2.04
N LEU A 80 -7.14 -1.47 2.80
CA LEU A 80 -7.62 -0.09 2.82
C LEU A 80 -6.52 0.88 3.26
N PHE A 81 -5.78 0.55 4.31
CA PHE A 81 -4.68 1.35 4.83
C PHE A 81 -3.57 1.55 3.78
N VAL A 82 -3.14 0.46 3.13
CA VAL A 82 -2.15 0.50 2.04
C VAL A 82 -2.66 1.36 0.88
N ALA A 83 -3.95 1.25 0.55
CA ALA A 83 -4.55 2.07 -0.50
C ALA A 83 -4.53 3.56 -0.15
N MET A 84 -4.87 3.90 1.10
CA MET A 84 -4.83 5.26 1.63
C MET A 84 -3.42 5.84 1.62
N LEU A 85 -2.39 5.06 1.99
CA LEU A 85 -0.99 5.49 1.88
C LEU A 85 -0.61 5.81 0.44
N GLY A 86 -1.01 4.97 -0.52
CA GLY A 86 -0.80 5.24 -1.95
C GLY A 86 -1.47 6.54 -2.40
N ILE A 87 -2.70 6.79 -1.95
CA ILE A 87 -3.44 8.03 -2.25
C ILE A 87 -2.75 9.24 -1.62
N LEU A 88 -2.29 9.14 -0.38
CA LEU A 88 -1.58 10.22 0.31
C LEU A 88 -0.29 10.58 -0.43
N ILE A 89 0.51 9.59 -0.84
CA ILE A 89 1.70 9.80 -1.67
C ILE A 89 1.32 10.57 -2.94
N LEU A 90 0.30 10.11 -3.68
CA LEU A 90 -0.13 10.78 -4.90
C LEU A 90 -0.64 12.21 -4.67
N ARG A 91 -1.33 12.47 -3.55
CA ARG A 91 -1.81 13.80 -3.16
C ARG A 91 -0.65 14.74 -2.83
N THR A 92 0.31 14.31 -2.00
CA THR A 92 1.46 15.12 -1.60
C THR A 92 2.31 15.54 -2.80
N PHE A 93 2.51 14.65 -3.78
CA PHE A 93 3.24 14.99 -5.00
C PHE A 93 2.44 15.87 -5.97
N ARG A 94 1.10 15.80 -5.96
CA ARG A 94 0.26 16.73 -6.73
C ARG A 94 0.29 18.15 -6.13
N SER A 95 0.23 18.29 -4.81
CA SER A 95 0.28 19.60 -4.14
C SER A 95 1.64 20.28 -4.25
N HIS A 96 2.73 19.52 -4.40
CA HIS A 96 4.08 20.06 -4.63
C HIS A 96 4.41 20.32 -6.11
N ASN A 97 3.52 19.97 -7.03
CA ASN A 97 3.66 20.33 -8.44
C ASN A 97 2.33 20.87 -9.01
N PRO A 98 1.84 22.03 -8.52
CA PRO A 98 0.56 22.61 -8.97
C PRO A 98 0.57 23.05 -10.44
N ASN A 99 1.76 23.14 -11.07
CA ASN A 99 1.95 23.65 -12.43
C ASN A 99 2.43 22.58 -13.43
N GLY A 100 2.33 21.29 -13.10
CA GLY A 100 2.67 20.24 -14.05
C GLY A 100 1.59 20.10 -15.12
N ASN A 101 1.86 20.66 -16.31
CA ASN A 101 1.15 20.40 -17.58
C ASN A 101 0.54 18.99 -17.67
#